data_AF-A0AAU5I6K6-F1
#
_entry.id   AF-A0AAU5I6K6-F1
#
_cell.length_a   1.000
_cell.length_b   1.000
_cell.length_c   1.000
_cell.angle_alpha   90.00
_cell.angle_beta   90.00
_cell.angle_gamma   90.00
#
_symmetry.space_group_name_H-M   'P 1'
#
loop_
_entity.id
_entity.type
_entity.pdbx_description
1 polymer ?
#
loop_
_entity_poly.entity_id
_entity_poly.type
_entity_poly.pdbx_seq_one_letter_code
_entity_poly.pdbx_strand_id
1 'polypeptide(L)'
;MKDLLFEVYTAADEPSLDEIAAAIGRDDTLIGSPGRDTIRRCISEPGVPARQSDAVAVAVVLAGRAGWDADGIACRVAELWVKARLVVQPGEPLAEMTDPFALEVHHAINTESLSTGPGLPLLPVYVERDHDARLRALVEEARSGGSRLVMLTGGSSTGKTRACWEALRHLPDGWRVWHPFDPTRPEAALAAIEQLAPHTVVWLNEAQHYLLTTSDLGERLAAKLRTLLADPGRAPVLVLGTVWPEYWRTLTLQPEPGCEDPHAQSRALLAGHDLPVPLAFSETDLRALARRAGEDPRLAYAAAHAENGAITQYLAGAPALLERYRTAPDGARALVEAAMDARRLGHGPALPLALLESAAAGYLGN
;
A
#
# COMPACT_ATOMS: atom_id res chain seq x y z
N MET A 1 -13.74 -18.66 14.87
CA MET A 1 -14.65 -19.74 14.43
C MET A 1 -13.88 -21.03 14.18
N LYS A 2 -12.88 -21.02 13.29
CA LYS A 2 -11.97 -22.15 13.08
C LYS A 2 -11.44 -22.70 14.41
N ASP A 3 -10.90 -21.82 15.27
CA ASP A 3 -10.30 -22.26 16.54
C ASP A 3 -11.30 -23.00 17.43
N LEU A 4 -12.55 -22.53 17.50
CA LEU A 4 -13.62 -23.22 18.22
C LEU A 4 -13.97 -24.57 17.58
N LEU A 5 -14.05 -24.64 16.24
CA LEU A 5 -14.32 -25.91 15.54
C LEU A 5 -13.19 -26.92 15.73
N PHE A 6 -11.94 -26.45 15.74
CA PHE A 6 -10.77 -27.26 15.98
C PHE A 6 -10.69 -27.73 17.44
N GLU A 7 -11.03 -26.86 18.39
CA GLU A 7 -11.11 -27.21 19.82
C GLU A 7 -12.15 -28.31 20.08
N VAL A 8 -13.36 -28.17 19.54
CA VAL A 8 -14.42 -29.19 19.68
C VAL A 8 -14.04 -30.47 18.95
N TYR A 9 -13.35 -30.37 17.80
CA TYR A 9 -12.84 -31.53 17.07
C TYR A 9 -11.84 -32.35 17.89
N THR A 10 -10.87 -31.68 18.52
CA THR A 10 -9.91 -32.33 19.41
C THR A 10 -10.60 -32.91 20.66
N ALA A 11 -11.57 -32.19 21.24
CA ALA A 11 -12.36 -32.70 22.37
C ALA A 11 -13.22 -33.93 22.02
N ALA A 12 -13.57 -34.10 20.74
CA ALA A 12 -14.32 -35.23 20.23
C ALA A 12 -13.44 -36.45 19.87
N ASP A 13 -12.16 -36.45 20.25
CA ASP A 13 -11.17 -37.49 19.95
C ASP A 13 -10.86 -37.62 18.44
N GLU A 14 -10.82 -36.47 17.74
CA GLU A 14 -10.36 -36.34 16.36
C GLU A 14 -10.97 -37.35 15.36
N PRO A 15 -12.32 -37.47 15.30
CA PRO A 15 -12.96 -38.48 14.47
C PRO A 15 -12.68 -38.24 12.99
N SER A 16 -12.67 -39.32 12.20
CA SER A 16 -12.42 -39.21 10.76
C SER A 16 -13.51 -38.37 10.07
N LEU A 17 -13.14 -37.71 8.97
CA LEU A 17 -14.07 -36.88 8.20
C LEU A 17 -15.29 -37.68 7.70
N ASP A 18 -15.10 -38.96 7.39
CA ASP A 18 -16.16 -39.87 6.96
C ASP A 18 -17.11 -40.24 8.12
N GLU A 19 -16.60 -40.38 9.33
CA GLU A 19 -17.42 -40.58 10.54
C GLU A 19 -18.23 -39.34 10.92
N ILE A 20 -17.71 -38.14 10.66
CA ILE A 20 -18.44 -36.88 10.85
C ILE A 20 -19.57 -36.81 9.81
N ALA A 21 -19.26 -37.01 8.52
CA ALA A 21 -20.26 -37.00 7.44
C ALA A 21 -21.38 -38.02 7.69
N ALA A 22 -21.03 -39.24 8.09
CA ALA A 22 -21.99 -40.30 8.37
C ALA A 22 -22.85 -40.03 9.61
N ALA A 23 -22.34 -39.29 10.59
CA ALA A 23 -23.11 -38.88 11.77
C ALA A 23 -24.07 -37.73 11.42
N ILE A 24 -23.64 -36.75 10.62
CA ILE A 24 -24.53 -35.69 10.11
C ILE A 24 -25.65 -36.31 9.28
N GLY A 25 -25.33 -37.24 8.37
CA GLY A 25 -26.33 -37.90 7.53
C GLY A 25 -27.31 -38.82 8.27
N ARG A 26 -27.08 -39.10 9.57
CA ARG A 26 -28.00 -39.85 10.43
C ARG A 26 -28.91 -38.94 11.28
N ASP A 27 -28.60 -37.65 11.34
CA ASP A 27 -29.33 -36.69 12.15
C ASP A 27 -30.20 -35.80 11.25
N ASP A 28 -31.46 -36.20 11.09
CA ASP A 28 -32.45 -35.52 10.25
C ASP A 28 -32.84 -34.13 10.77
N THR A 29 -32.40 -33.74 11.98
CA THR A 29 -32.66 -32.41 12.55
C THR A 29 -31.67 -31.36 12.05
N LEU A 30 -30.54 -31.79 11.49
CA LEU A 30 -29.51 -30.89 10.97
C LEU A 30 -29.87 -30.37 9.58
N ILE A 31 -29.81 -29.05 9.42
CA ILE A 31 -30.09 -28.38 8.14
C ILE A 31 -28.92 -28.55 7.15
N GLY A 32 -27.67 -28.61 7.65
CA GLY A 32 -26.47 -28.74 6.83
C GLY A 32 -26.12 -30.19 6.51
N SER A 33 -25.64 -30.44 5.30
CA SER A 33 -25.16 -31.78 4.87
C SER A 33 -23.84 -31.66 4.10
N PRO A 34 -22.75 -31.23 4.76
CA PRO A 34 -21.47 -31.04 4.11
C PRO A 34 -20.84 -32.39 3.73
N GLY A 35 -20.30 -32.46 2.51
CA GLY A 35 -19.42 -33.55 2.10
C GLY A 35 -18.03 -33.45 2.74
N ARG A 36 -17.22 -34.50 2.57
CA ARG A 36 -15.90 -34.66 3.20
C ARG A 36 -14.97 -33.45 3.04
N ASP A 37 -14.90 -32.89 1.83
CA ASP A 37 -14.05 -31.74 1.55
C ASP A 37 -14.52 -30.48 2.29
N THR A 38 -15.83 -30.26 2.39
CA THR A 38 -16.38 -29.14 3.16
C THR A 38 -16.10 -29.31 4.65
N ILE A 39 -16.23 -30.54 5.19
CA ILE A 39 -15.89 -30.83 6.60
C ILE A 39 -14.40 -30.52 6.86
N ARG A 40 -13.51 -30.98 5.98
CA ARG A 40 -12.08 -30.68 6.08
C ARG A 40 -11.82 -29.17 6.12
N ARG A 41 -12.47 -28.40 5.23
CA ARG A 41 -12.33 -26.94 5.21
C ARG A 41 -12.81 -26.30 6.51
N CYS A 42 -13.96 -26.72 7.04
CA CYS A 42 -14.49 -26.19 8.29
C CYS A 42 -13.53 -26.36 9.47
N ILE A 43 -12.80 -27.48 9.54
CA ILE A 43 -11.92 -27.82 10.66
C ILE A 43 -10.50 -27.26 10.46
N SER A 44 -9.97 -27.33 9.24
CA SER A 44 -8.54 -27.11 8.98
C SER A 44 -8.23 -25.76 8.33
N GLU A 45 -9.12 -25.20 7.51
CA GLU A 45 -8.84 -23.99 6.73
C GLU A 45 -9.27 -22.71 7.48
N PRO A 46 -8.50 -21.60 7.36
CA PRO A 46 -8.82 -20.33 8.02
C PRO A 46 -10.02 -19.59 7.40
N GLY A 47 -10.59 -20.09 6.30
CA GLY A 47 -11.72 -19.46 5.61
C GLY A 47 -13.07 -19.68 6.29
N VAL A 48 -14.00 -18.74 6.08
CA VAL A 48 -15.40 -18.89 6.51
C VAL A 48 -16.12 -19.83 5.54
N PRO A 49 -16.73 -20.96 5.99
CA PRO A 49 -17.46 -21.86 5.13
C PRO A 49 -18.55 -21.14 4.33
N ALA A 50 -18.78 -21.58 3.09
CA ALA A 50 -19.73 -20.93 2.20
C ALA A 50 -21.15 -20.87 2.77
N ARG A 51 -21.57 -21.93 3.50
CA ARG A 51 -22.88 -22.04 4.16
C ARG A 51 -22.71 -22.14 5.67
N GLN A 52 -23.50 -21.35 6.39
CA GLN A 52 -23.54 -21.39 7.86
C GLN A 52 -24.05 -22.74 8.37
N SER A 53 -25.09 -23.30 7.74
CA SER A 53 -25.69 -24.59 8.10
C SER A 53 -24.68 -25.73 8.11
N ASP A 54 -23.74 -25.74 7.17
CA ASP A 54 -22.71 -26.77 7.06
C ASP A 54 -21.72 -26.68 8.22
N ALA A 55 -21.31 -25.46 8.61
CA ALA A 55 -20.43 -25.25 9.76
C ALA A 55 -21.12 -25.65 11.08
N VAL A 56 -22.40 -25.31 11.23
CA VAL A 56 -23.21 -25.67 12.40
C VAL A 56 -23.40 -27.18 12.51
N ALA A 57 -23.71 -27.87 11.40
CA ALA A 57 -23.88 -29.33 11.40
C ALA A 57 -22.62 -30.08 11.85
N VAL A 58 -21.44 -29.64 11.37
CA VAL A 58 -20.14 -30.16 11.82
C VAL A 58 -19.96 -29.92 13.33
N ALA A 59 -20.25 -28.71 13.80
CA ALA A 59 -20.08 -28.34 15.19
C ALA A 59 -20.99 -29.13 16.14
N VAL A 60 -22.26 -29.34 15.77
CA VAL A 60 -23.23 -30.10 16.56
C VAL A 60 -22.81 -31.55 16.73
N VAL A 61 -22.41 -32.21 15.63
CA VAL A 61 -21.96 -33.61 15.67
C VAL A 61 -20.70 -33.76 16.52
N LEU A 62 -19.74 -32.84 16.39
CA LEU A 62 -18.52 -32.87 17.19
C LEU A 62 -18.81 -32.57 18.67
N ALA A 63 -19.67 -31.60 18.97
CA ALA A 63 -20.07 -31.27 20.34
C ALA A 63 -20.78 -32.45 21.02
N GLY A 64 -21.69 -33.13 20.31
CA GLY A 64 -22.36 -34.33 20.82
C GLY A 64 -21.38 -35.46 21.16
N ARG A 65 -20.35 -35.66 20.33
CA ARG A 65 -19.26 -36.63 20.61
C ARG A 65 -18.39 -36.23 21.80
N ALA A 66 -18.09 -34.95 21.93
CA ALA A 66 -17.31 -34.41 23.04
C ALA A 66 -18.10 -34.33 24.36
N GLY A 67 -19.41 -34.61 24.35
CA GLY A 67 -20.28 -34.44 25.52
C GLY A 67 -20.56 -32.98 25.87
N TRP A 68 -20.44 -32.08 24.90
CA TRP A 68 -20.68 -30.64 25.07
C TRP A 68 -22.12 -30.27 24.73
N ASP A 69 -22.54 -29.07 25.14
CA ASP A 69 -23.83 -28.50 24.78
C ASP A 69 -23.90 -28.20 23.27
N ALA A 70 -24.56 -29.09 22.54
CA ALA A 70 -24.70 -29.01 21.09
C ALA A 70 -25.45 -27.75 20.63
N ASP A 71 -26.51 -27.35 21.34
CA ASP A 71 -27.31 -26.16 21.01
C ASP A 71 -26.51 -24.88 21.28
N GLY A 72 -25.80 -24.82 22.41
CA GLY A 72 -24.89 -23.72 22.74
C GLY A 72 -23.76 -23.56 21.72
N ILE A 73 -23.16 -24.67 21.27
CA ILE A 73 -22.13 -24.66 20.23
C ILE A 73 -22.70 -24.25 18.87
N ALA A 74 -23.88 -24.75 18.50
CA ALA A 74 -24.57 -24.36 17.27
C ALA A 74 -24.80 -22.84 17.21
N CYS A 75 -25.34 -22.26 18.28
CA CYS A 75 -25.58 -20.82 18.39
C CYS A 75 -24.26 -20.03 18.26
N ARG A 76 -23.22 -20.45 18.99
CA ARG A 76 -21.92 -19.76 18.99
C ARG A 76 -21.21 -19.84 17.64
N VAL A 77 -21.26 -20.98 16.95
CA VAL A 77 -20.71 -21.12 15.59
C VAL A 77 -21.50 -20.28 14.60
N ALA A 78 -22.84 -20.26 14.70
CA ALA A 78 -23.68 -19.42 13.86
C ALA A 78 -23.34 -17.93 14.04
N GLU A 79 -23.22 -17.45 15.27
CA GLU A 79 -22.81 -16.07 15.57
C GLU A 79 -21.42 -15.74 15.03
N LEU A 80 -20.44 -16.63 15.27
CA LEU A 80 -19.07 -16.43 14.79
C LEU A 80 -19.00 -16.44 13.26
N TRP A 81 -19.84 -17.23 12.57
CA TRP A 81 -19.96 -17.23 11.12
C TRP A 81 -20.49 -15.90 10.60
N VAL A 82 -21.55 -15.35 11.23
CA VAL A 82 -22.12 -14.04 10.87
C VAL A 82 -21.09 -12.94 11.10
N LYS A 83 -20.47 -12.90 12.29
CA LYS A 83 -19.41 -11.94 12.60
C LYS A 83 -18.28 -12.01 11.58
N ALA A 84 -17.82 -13.22 11.23
CA ALA A 84 -16.74 -13.39 10.26
C ALA A 84 -17.12 -12.97 8.83
N ARG A 85 -18.40 -13.09 8.43
CA ARG A 85 -18.89 -12.57 7.15
C ARG A 85 -19.13 -11.06 7.12
N LEU A 86 -19.36 -10.46 8.28
CA LEU A 86 -19.53 -9.01 8.43
C LEU A 86 -18.17 -8.29 8.55
N VAL A 87 -17.09 -8.99 8.87
CA VAL A 87 -15.73 -8.43 8.82
C VAL A 87 -15.35 -8.19 7.37
N VAL A 88 -15.39 -6.93 6.96
CA VAL A 88 -14.75 -6.48 5.72
C VAL A 88 -13.25 -6.65 5.91
N GLN A 89 -12.65 -7.62 5.23
CA GLN A 89 -11.20 -7.77 5.27
C GLN A 89 -10.54 -6.48 4.77
N PRO A 90 -9.60 -5.90 5.52
CA PRO A 90 -9.01 -4.63 5.11
C PRO A 90 -8.33 -4.75 3.74
N GLY A 91 -8.47 -3.68 2.96
CA GLY A 91 -7.91 -3.57 1.63
C GLY A 91 -8.78 -4.14 0.51
N GLU A 92 -8.38 -3.84 -0.71
CA GLU A 92 -9.05 -4.24 -1.95
C GLU A 92 -8.24 -5.32 -2.67
N PRO A 93 -8.88 -6.22 -3.45
CA PRO A 93 -8.14 -7.16 -4.28
C PRO A 93 -7.18 -6.42 -5.22
N LEU A 94 -5.91 -6.83 -5.25
CA LEU A 94 -4.90 -6.19 -6.10
C LEU A 94 -5.28 -6.22 -7.58
N ALA A 95 -5.98 -7.27 -8.03
CA ALA A 95 -6.47 -7.39 -9.41
C ALA A 95 -7.52 -6.34 -9.79
N GLU A 96 -8.22 -5.74 -8.81
CA GLU A 96 -9.20 -4.67 -9.02
C GLU A 96 -8.56 -3.27 -8.96
N MET A 97 -7.32 -3.19 -8.48
CA MET A 97 -6.57 -1.94 -8.34
C MET A 97 -6.04 -1.48 -9.71
N THR A 98 -6.86 -0.70 -10.41
CA THR A 98 -6.55 -0.15 -11.75
C THR A 98 -6.15 1.32 -11.72
N ASP A 99 -6.58 2.06 -10.69
CA ASP A 99 -6.27 3.47 -10.52
C ASP A 99 -5.05 3.67 -9.59
N PRO A 100 -3.88 4.05 -10.13
CA PRO A 100 -2.70 4.33 -9.31
C PRO A 100 -2.89 5.53 -8.38
N PHE A 101 -3.81 6.46 -8.69
CA PHE A 101 -4.04 7.67 -7.92
C PHE A 101 -4.77 7.38 -6.61
N ALA A 102 -5.54 6.28 -6.53
CA ALA A 102 -6.13 5.78 -5.28
C ALA A 102 -5.06 5.38 -4.24
N LEU A 103 -3.85 5.05 -4.71
CA LEU A 103 -2.67 4.79 -3.87
C LEU A 103 -1.71 5.99 -3.80
N GLU A 104 -2.22 7.18 -4.12
CA GLU A 104 -1.50 8.46 -4.04
C GLU A 104 -0.23 8.54 -4.92
N VAL A 105 -0.16 7.74 -6.00
CA VAL A 105 0.91 7.89 -6.99
C VAL A 105 0.74 9.26 -7.67
N HIS A 106 1.82 10.03 -7.77
CA HIS A 106 1.73 11.38 -8.36
C HIS A 106 1.37 11.34 -9.86
N HIS A 107 0.51 12.27 -10.28
CA HIS A 107 0.30 12.59 -11.68
C HIS A 107 1.59 13.09 -12.32
N ALA A 108 1.80 12.72 -13.58
CA ALA A 108 2.88 13.25 -14.39
C ALA A 108 2.39 14.42 -15.26
N ILE A 109 3.34 15.15 -15.84
CA ILE A 109 3.10 16.18 -16.85
C ILE A 109 2.18 15.65 -17.93
N ASN A 110 1.10 16.39 -18.19
CA ASN A 110 0.21 16.09 -19.29
C ASN A 110 0.73 16.79 -20.55
N THR A 111 1.11 16.01 -21.56
CA THR A 111 1.54 16.52 -22.87
C THR A 111 0.41 16.44 -23.90
N GLU A 112 -0.86 16.41 -23.49
CA GLU A 112 -2.03 16.37 -24.39
C GLU A 112 -2.04 17.49 -25.44
N SER A 113 -1.40 18.63 -25.18
CA SER A 113 -1.19 19.69 -26.19
C SER A 113 -0.15 19.34 -27.28
N LEU A 114 0.59 18.23 -27.12
CA LEU A 114 1.68 17.75 -27.98
C LEU A 114 1.38 16.39 -28.64
N SER A 115 0.25 15.74 -28.34
CA SER A 115 -0.06 14.39 -28.83
C SER A 115 -1.30 14.38 -29.74
N THR A 116 -1.11 14.02 -31.02
CA THR A 116 -2.18 13.76 -32.00
C THR A 116 -2.53 12.26 -32.14
N GLY A 117 -2.33 11.46 -31.07
CA GLY A 117 -2.45 9.99 -31.10
C GLY A 117 -3.53 9.43 -30.15
N PRO A 118 -3.73 8.09 -30.12
CA PRO A 118 -4.64 7.45 -29.16
C PRO A 118 -4.24 7.80 -27.72
N GLY A 119 -5.24 7.89 -26.83
CA GLY A 119 -5.07 8.36 -25.44
C GLY A 119 -3.92 7.65 -24.72
N LEU A 120 -3.01 8.45 -24.14
CA LEU A 120 -1.85 7.95 -23.41
C LEU A 120 -2.28 7.17 -22.15
N PRO A 121 -1.49 6.19 -21.69
CA PRO A 121 -1.70 5.56 -20.39
C PRO A 121 -1.68 6.61 -19.26
N LEU A 122 -2.45 6.36 -18.19
CA LEU A 122 -2.57 7.24 -17.01
C LEU A 122 -1.22 7.71 -16.48
N LEU A 123 -0.25 6.81 -16.53
CA LEU A 123 1.09 7.00 -16.00
C LEU A 123 2.14 6.90 -17.12
N PRO A 124 3.24 7.68 -17.08
CA PRO A 124 4.34 7.51 -18.01
C PRO A 124 4.91 6.11 -17.96
N VAL A 125 5.45 5.65 -19.09
CA VAL A 125 6.26 4.43 -19.13
C VAL A 125 7.29 4.44 -18.00
N TYR A 126 7.35 3.35 -17.23
CA TYR A 126 8.26 3.26 -16.08
C TYR A 126 9.67 2.88 -16.51
N VAL A 127 10.69 3.63 -16.10
CA VAL A 127 12.09 3.28 -16.34
C VAL A 127 12.66 2.72 -15.04
N GLU A 128 12.97 1.42 -15.03
CA GLU A 128 13.62 0.78 -13.89
C GLU A 128 14.99 1.39 -13.61
N ARG A 129 15.30 1.50 -12.33
CA ARG A 129 16.52 2.05 -11.73
C ARG A 129 17.10 1.03 -10.75
N ASP A 130 18.32 1.29 -10.28
CA ASP A 130 19.05 0.34 -9.43
C ASP A 130 18.27 -0.17 -8.19
N HIS A 131 17.47 0.70 -7.55
CA HIS A 131 16.69 0.33 -6.36
C HIS A 131 15.53 -0.64 -6.68
N ASP A 132 15.02 -0.66 -7.91
CA ASP A 132 13.91 -1.53 -8.33
C ASP A 132 14.31 -3.01 -8.29
N ALA A 133 15.57 -3.33 -8.59
CA ALA A 133 16.06 -4.71 -8.51
C ALA A 133 16.01 -5.23 -7.06
N ARG A 134 16.37 -4.38 -6.09
CA ARG A 134 16.30 -4.75 -4.66
C ARG A 134 14.85 -4.83 -4.17
N LEU A 135 14.00 -3.90 -4.60
CA LEU A 135 12.57 -3.93 -4.28
C LEU A 135 11.92 -5.22 -4.83
N ARG A 136 12.22 -5.59 -6.08
CA ARG A 136 11.73 -6.83 -6.69
C ARG A 136 12.16 -8.08 -5.93
N ALA A 137 13.40 -8.13 -5.44
CA ALA A 137 13.86 -9.25 -4.61
C ALA A 137 13.04 -9.40 -3.32
N LEU A 138 12.71 -8.28 -2.66
CA LEU A 138 11.89 -8.29 -1.44
C LEU A 138 10.44 -8.70 -1.73
N VAL A 139 9.89 -8.28 -2.87
CA VAL A 139 8.57 -8.74 -3.33
C VAL A 139 8.56 -10.23 -3.61
N GLU A 140 9.62 -10.76 -4.23
CA GLU A 140 9.75 -12.20 -4.51
C GLU A 140 9.85 -13.03 -3.23
N GLU A 141 10.59 -12.54 -2.22
CA GLU A 141 10.62 -13.15 -0.90
C GLU A 141 9.23 -13.19 -0.24
N ALA A 142 8.44 -12.12 -0.39
CA ALA A 142 7.06 -12.09 0.09
C ALA A 142 6.16 -13.06 -0.67
N ARG A 143 6.31 -13.13 -2.00
CA ARG A 143 5.63 -14.09 -2.87
C ARG A 143 5.92 -15.54 -2.49
N SER A 144 7.13 -15.82 -1.99
CA SER A 144 7.55 -17.13 -1.51
C SER A 144 6.99 -17.54 -0.13
N GLY A 145 6.17 -16.68 0.50
CA GLY A 145 5.52 -16.94 1.78
C GLY A 145 6.11 -16.19 2.98
N GLY A 146 7.16 -15.38 2.79
CA GLY A 146 7.73 -14.55 3.85
C GLY A 146 6.94 -13.26 4.11
N SER A 147 7.01 -12.74 5.34
CA SER A 147 6.60 -11.36 5.61
C SER A 147 7.80 -10.42 5.44
N ARG A 148 7.60 -9.28 4.79
CA ARG A 148 8.66 -8.29 4.50
C ARG A 148 8.17 -6.87 4.76
N LEU A 149 9.10 -6.02 5.17
CA LEU A 149 8.92 -4.58 5.27
C LEU A 149 10.02 -3.89 4.48
N VAL A 150 9.65 -2.88 3.70
CA VAL A 150 10.60 -2.02 3.00
C VAL A 150 10.09 -0.59 3.00
N MET A 151 10.99 0.34 3.30
CA MET A 151 10.71 1.76 3.36
C MET A 151 11.57 2.47 2.33
N LEU A 152 10.95 2.94 1.26
CA LEU A 152 11.66 3.72 0.24
C LEU A 152 11.98 5.09 0.83
N THR A 153 13.26 5.42 0.95
CA THR A 153 13.74 6.67 1.53
C THR A 153 14.22 7.62 0.44
N GLY A 154 13.69 8.83 0.37
CA GLY A 154 14.07 9.78 -0.68
C GLY A 154 13.29 11.08 -0.64
N GLY A 155 13.85 12.12 -1.23
CA GLY A 155 13.22 13.44 -1.27
C GLY A 155 11.89 13.48 -2.02
N SER A 156 11.29 14.66 -2.10
CA SER A 156 10.07 14.87 -2.88
C SER A 156 10.28 14.45 -4.34
N SER A 157 9.26 13.78 -4.90
CA SER A 157 9.17 13.47 -6.33
C SER A 157 10.32 12.63 -6.90
N THR A 158 11.07 11.88 -6.08
CA THR A 158 12.13 10.97 -6.58
C THR A 158 11.60 9.70 -7.25
N GLY A 159 10.30 9.42 -7.10
CA GLY A 159 9.64 8.24 -7.67
C GLY A 159 9.29 7.14 -6.66
N LYS A 160 9.42 7.38 -5.34
CA LYS A 160 9.17 6.38 -4.28
C LYS A 160 7.83 5.65 -4.44
N THR A 161 6.73 6.41 -4.43
CA THR A 161 5.36 5.86 -4.50
C THR A 161 5.11 5.16 -5.84
N ARG A 162 5.71 5.68 -6.92
CA ARG A 162 5.65 5.03 -8.23
C ARG A 162 6.40 3.70 -8.27
N ALA A 163 7.58 3.62 -7.67
CA ALA A 163 8.33 2.36 -7.58
C ALA A 163 7.56 1.30 -6.79
N CYS A 164 6.93 1.67 -5.66
CA CYS A 164 6.04 0.77 -4.92
C CYS A 164 4.87 0.27 -5.79
N TRP A 165 4.25 1.14 -6.58
CA TRP A 165 3.14 0.78 -7.48
C TRP A 165 3.57 -0.25 -8.53
N GLU A 166 4.73 -0.02 -9.15
CA GLU A 166 5.29 -0.93 -10.16
C GLU A 166 5.64 -2.29 -9.56
N ALA A 167 6.12 -2.30 -8.31
CA ALA A 167 6.44 -3.51 -7.58
C ALA A 167 5.22 -4.41 -7.32
N LEU A 168 4.02 -3.83 -7.19
CA LEU A 168 2.78 -4.60 -7.01
C LEU A 168 2.51 -5.56 -8.19
N ARG A 169 2.96 -5.23 -9.41
CA ARG A 169 2.75 -6.06 -10.61
C ARG A 169 3.47 -7.40 -10.57
N HIS A 170 4.40 -7.57 -9.64
CA HIS A 170 5.13 -8.82 -9.44
C HIS A 170 4.46 -9.75 -8.42
N LEU A 171 3.38 -9.31 -7.77
CA LEU A 171 2.58 -10.15 -6.89
C LEU A 171 1.51 -10.91 -7.70
N PRO A 172 1.24 -12.19 -7.36
CA PRO A 172 0.23 -12.99 -8.02
C PRO A 172 -1.19 -12.57 -7.62
N ASP A 173 -2.18 -13.13 -8.34
CA ASP A 173 -3.58 -13.03 -7.96
C ASP A 173 -3.82 -13.53 -6.53
N GLY A 174 -4.83 -12.97 -5.87
CA GLY A 174 -5.18 -13.28 -4.48
C GLY A 174 -4.54 -12.36 -3.45
N TRP A 175 -3.56 -11.54 -3.84
CA TRP A 175 -3.08 -10.46 -2.98
C TRP A 175 -4.09 -9.33 -2.84
N ARG A 176 -4.10 -8.69 -1.68
CA ARG A 176 -4.89 -7.47 -1.39
C ARG A 176 -3.96 -6.29 -1.17
N VAL A 177 -4.41 -5.08 -1.46
CA VAL A 177 -3.71 -3.85 -1.08
C VAL A 177 -4.57 -3.08 -0.09
N TRP A 178 -4.00 -2.79 1.08
CA TRP A 178 -4.66 -2.03 2.13
C TRP A 178 -3.90 -0.72 2.37
N HIS A 179 -4.59 0.40 2.09
CA HIS A 179 -4.11 1.76 2.31
C HIS A 179 -5.02 2.46 3.33
N PRO A 180 -4.66 2.50 4.64
CA PRO A 180 -5.47 3.13 5.67
C PRO A 180 -5.27 4.65 5.73
N PHE A 181 -6.34 5.44 5.65
CA PHE A 181 -6.25 6.91 5.75
C PHE A 181 -7.42 7.62 6.48
N ASP A 182 -8.59 6.99 6.67
CA ASP A 182 -9.78 7.57 7.32
C ASP A 182 -10.09 6.88 8.68
N PRO A 183 -10.33 7.62 9.79
CA PRO A 183 -10.43 9.08 9.91
C PRO A 183 -9.07 9.80 9.90
N THR A 184 -8.04 9.15 10.40
CA THR A 184 -6.64 9.51 10.14
C THR A 184 -5.84 8.24 9.90
N ARG A 185 -4.73 8.38 9.19
CA ARG A 185 -3.77 7.32 8.87
C ARG A 185 -3.41 6.41 10.06
N PRO A 186 -2.93 6.90 11.22
CA PRO A 186 -2.54 6.03 12.34
C PRO A 186 -3.74 5.36 13.02
N GLU A 187 -4.88 6.04 13.13
CA GLU A 187 -6.08 5.50 13.78
C GLU A 187 -6.73 4.41 12.93
N ALA A 188 -6.86 4.68 11.62
CA ALA A 188 -7.33 3.71 10.63
C ALA A 188 -6.47 2.45 10.63
N ALA A 189 -5.14 2.64 10.67
CA ALA A 189 -4.20 1.54 10.69
C ALA A 189 -4.33 0.72 11.98
N LEU A 190 -4.37 1.37 13.14
CA LEU A 190 -4.50 0.70 14.44
C LEU A 190 -5.81 -0.09 14.58
N ALA A 191 -6.91 0.44 14.05
CA ALA A 191 -8.23 -0.19 14.13
C ALA A 191 -8.32 -1.53 13.38
N ALA A 192 -7.58 -1.65 12.26
CA ALA A 192 -7.75 -2.77 11.33
C ALA A 192 -6.51 -3.69 11.21
N ILE A 193 -5.34 -3.31 11.72
CA ILE A 193 -4.10 -4.09 11.55
C ILE A 193 -4.18 -5.52 12.10
N GLU A 194 -4.98 -5.78 13.13
CA GLU A 194 -5.19 -7.14 13.67
C GLU A 194 -6.07 -8.02 12.77
N GLN A 195 -6.83 -7.41 11.87
CA GLN A 195 -7.78 -8.08 10.98
C GLN A 195 -7.16 -8.40 9.61
N LEU A 196 -5.92 -7.96 9.35
CA LEU A 196 -5.23 -8.27 8.10
C LEU A 196 -5.03 -9.77 7.93
N ALA A 197 -5.42 -10.27 6.76
CA ALA A 197 -5.20 -11.64 6.35
C ALA A 197 -3.83 -11.80 5.66
N PRO A 198 -3.30 -13.03 5.56
CA PRO A 198 -2.20 -13.35 4.68
C PRO A 198 -2.43 -12.86 3.24
N HIS A 199 -1.34 -12.64 2.50
CA HIS A 199 -1.32 -12.07 1.14
C HIS A 199 -1.86 -10.64 1.09
N THR A 200 -1.53 -9.82 2.09
CA THR A 200 -1.89 -8.40 2.11
C THR A 200 -0.65 -7.52 1.97
N VAL A 201 -0.72 -6.56 1.06
CA VAL A 201 0.19 -5.42 1.00
C VAL A 201 -0.33 -4.33 1.92
N VAL A 202 0.45 -3.95 2.92
CA VAL A 202 0.18 -2.77 3.76
C VAL A 202 0.88 -1.58 3.11
N TRP A 203 0.10 -0.66 2.57
CA TRP A 203 0.58 0.53 1.86
C TRP A 203 0.68 1.71 2.84
N LEU A 204 1.91 2.06 3.24
CA LEU A 204 2.22 3.16 4.15
C LEU A 204 2.91 4.31 3.40
N ASN A 205 2.19 4.92 2.46
CA ASN A 205 2.72 6.07 1.73
C ASN A 205 2.89 7.27 2.66
N GLU A 206 4.06 7.93 2.59
CA GLU A 206 4.45 9.01 3.49
C GLU A 206 4.32 8.58 4.97
N ALA A 207 5.05 7.52 5.32
CA ALA A 207 5.03 6.78 6.58
C ALA A 207 5.19 7.68 7.83
N GLN A 208 5.77 8.88 7.70
CA GLN A 208 5.78 9.87 8.77
C GLN A 208 4.37 10.21 9.27
N HIS A 209 3.35 10.18 8.42
CA HIS A 209 1.97 10.45 8.84
C HIS A 209 1.35 9.31 9.64
N TYR A 210 1.97 8.13 9.65
CA TYR A 210 1.57 6.98 10.45
C TYR A 210 2.38 6.86 11.73
N LEU A 211 3.69 7.13 11.66
CA LEU A 211 4.64 6.82 12.72
C LEU A 211 5.10 8.05 13.53
N LEU A 212 5.14 9.25 12.93
CA LEU A 212 5.48 10.50 13.62
C LEU A 212 4.21 11.21 14.11
N THR A 213 3.60 10.64 15.14
CA THR A 213 2.41 11.20 15.79
C THR A 213 2.79 12.01 17.04
N THR A 214 1.96 13.00 17.40
CA THR A 214 2.09 13.74 18.67
C THR A 214 1.64 12.92 19.89
N SER A 215 0.87 11.86 19.67
CA SER A 215 0.44 10.87 20.66
C SER A 215 1.22 9.55 20.54
N ASP A 216 0.90 8.55 21.35
CA ASP A 216 1.50 7.21 21.33
C ASP A 216 1.02 6.32 20.17
N LEU A 217 0.16 6.83 19.28
CA LEU A 217 -0.46 6.05 18.21
C LEU A 217 0.57 5.47 17.25
N GLY A 218 1.57 6.25 16.83
CA GLY A 218 2.63 5.80 15.94
C GLY A 218 3.48 4.68 16.54
N GLU A 219 3.83 4.79 17.83
CA GLU A 219 4.58 3.75 18.55
C GLU A 219 3.77 2.46 18.73
N ARG A 220 2.48 2.59 19.05
CA ARG A 220 1.56 1.44 19.12
C ARG A 220 1.40 0.77 17.76
N LEU A 221 1.30 1.55 16.68
CA LEU A 221 1.21 1.03 15.32
C LEU A 221 2.51 0.31 14.94
N ALA A 222 3.66 0.90 15.25
CA ALA A 222 4.95 0.27 15.01
C ALA A 222 5.09 -1.07 15.74
N ALA A 223 4.69 -1.13 17.02
CA ALA A 223 4.67 -2.38 17.78
C ALA A 223 3.77 -3.44 17.12
N LYS A 224 2.55 -3.07 16.69
CA LYS A 224 1.64 -4.00 16.00
C LYS A 224 2.16 -4.47 14.64
N LEU A 225 2.83 -3.60 13.88
CA LEU A 225 3.49 -3.98 12.62
C LEU A 225 4.63 -5.00 12.88
N ARG A 226 5.41 -4.81 13.95
CA ARG A 226 6.45 -5.79 14.34
C ARG A 226 5.83 -7.15 14.70
N THR A 227 4.74 -7.16 15.48
CA THR A 227 4.01 -8.40 15.79
C THR A 227 3.47 -9.06 14.53
N LEU A 228 2.86 -8.29 13.62
CA LEU A 228 2.34 -8.77 12.34
C LEU A 228 3.42 -9.44 11.48
N LEU A 229 4.59 -8.79 11.35
CA LEU A 229 5.70 -9.30 10.55
C LEU A 229 6.35 -10.55 11.14
N ALA A 230 6.31 -10.70 12.47
CA ALA A 230 6.91 -11.82 13.18
C ALA A 230 6.00 -13.06 13.29
N ASP A 231 4.71 -12.93 13.01
CA ASP A 231 3.73 -14.00 13.17
C ASP A 231 3.61 -14.88 11.90
N PRO A 232 4.08 -16.15 11.93
CA PRO A 232 4.00 -17.04 10.77
C PRO A 232 2.55 -17.41 10.39
N GLY A 233 1.61 -17.34 11.33
CA GLY A 233 0.19 -17.61 11.07
C GLY A 233 -0.49 -16.50 10.27
N ARG A 234 0.15 -15.32 10.19
CA ARG A 234 -0.33 -14.15 9.43
C ARG A 234 0.47 -13.91 8.15
N ALA A 235 1.56 -14.65 7.93
CA ALA A 235 2.37 -14.55 6.73
C ALA A 235 1.68 -15.18 5.50
N PRO A 236 1.97 -14.68 4.28
CA PRO A 236 2.86 -13.56 3.97
C PRO A 236 2.17 -12.18 4.11
N VAL A 237 2.90 -11.17 4.57
CA VAL A 237 2.50 -9.76 4.51
C VAL A 237 3.64 -8.94 3.95
N LEU A 238 3.33 -8.02 3.04
CA LEU A 238 4.31 -7.08 2.49
C LEU A 238 3.97 -5.66 2.93
N VAL A 239 4.79 -5.06 3.80
CA VAL A 239 4.67 -3.64 4.15
C VAL A 239 5.52 -2.82 3.18
N LEU A 240 4.86 -2.06 2.31
CA LEU A 240 5.50 -1.10 1.41
C LEU A 240 5.24 0.31 1.94
N GLY A 241 6.30 1.02 2.32
CA GLY A 241 6.19 2.41 2.74
C GLY A 241 7.14 3.33 2.00
N THR A 242 6.82 4.63 2.05
CA THR A 242 7.67 5.69 1.54
C THR A 242 7.89 6.71 2.66
N VAL A 243 9.06 7.32 2.74
CA VAL A 243 9.37 8.28 3.80
C VAL A 243 10.48 9.22 3.36
N TRP A 244 10.46 10.46 3.87
CA TRP A 244 11.51 11.41 3.57
C TRP A 244 12.72 11.21 4.49
N PRO A 245 13.96 11.49 4.03
CA PRO A 245 15.17 11.22 4.81
C PRO A 245 15.22 11.90 6.18
N GLU A 246 14.65 13.09 6.33
CA GLU A 246 14.56 13.81 7.61
C GLU A 246 13.66 13.10 8.62
N TYR A 247 12.51 12.61 8.19
CA TYR A 247 11.57 11.88 9.06
C TYR A 247 12.08 10.49 9.38
N TRP A 248 12.71 9.82 8.41
CA TRP A 248 13.46 8.59 8.67
C TRP A 248 14.47 8.80 9.79
N ARG A 249 15.32 9.84 9.66
CA ARG A 249 16.32 10.17 10.67
C ARG A 249 15.69 10.40 12.04
N THR A 250 14.61 11.17 12.13
CA THR A 250 13.90 11.39 13.40
C THR A 250 13.41 10.07 14.01
N LEU A 251 12.77 9.21 13.22
CA LEU A 251 12.23 7.93 13.69
C LEU A 251 13.30 6.90 14.08
N THR A 252 14.48 6.97 13.46
CA THR A 252 15.54 5.98 13.67
C THR A 252 16.70 6.46 14.54
N LEU A 253 16.73 7.74 14.94
CA LEU A 253 17.78 8.28 15.79
C LEU A 253 17.75 7.57 17.15
N GLN A 254 18.93 7.16 17.62
CA GLN A 254 19.07 6.63 18.97
C GLN A 254 19.15 7.81 19.96
N PRO A 255 18.31 7.84 21.01
CA PRO A 255 18.38 8.88 22.02
C PRO A 255 19.68 8.76 22.84
N GLU A 256 20.09 9.87 23.46
CA GLU A 256 21.21 9.86 24.39
C GLU A 256 20.92 8.96 25.60
N PRO A 257 21.93 8.31 26.19
CA PRO A 257 21.75 7.48 27.37
C PRO A 257 21.06 8.24 28.51
N GLY A 258 19.95 7.71 29.02
CA GLY A 258 19.18 8.32 30.10
C GLY A 258 18.07 9.28 29.65
N CYS A 259 17.97 9.57 28.34
CA CYS A 259 16.82 10.28 27.78
C CYS A 259 15.66 9.33 27.47
N GLU A 260 14.45 9.88 27.47
CA GLU A 260 13.26 9.17 26.98
C GLU A 260 13.41 8.85 25.49
N ASP A 261 12.85 7.72 25.09
CA ASP A 261 12.86 7.24 23.72
C ASP A 261 11.45 7.23 23.14
N PRO A 262 10.98 8.36 22.56
CA PRO A 262 9.63 8.45 22.04
C PRO A 262 9.41 7.61 20.77
N HIS A 263 10.45 7.01 20.19
CA HIS A 263 10.42 6.29 18.92
C HIS A 263 11.02 4.89 19.03
N ALA A 264 11.00 4.26 20.21
CA ALA A 264 11.62 2.97 20.45
C ALA A 264 11.10 1.85 19.52
N GLN A 265 9.77 1.74 19.38
CA GLN A 265 9.09 0.76 18.54
C GLN A 265 9.28 1.08 17.06
N SER A 266 9.15 2.36 16.68
CA SER A 266 9.39 2.80 15.31
C SER A 266 10.83 2.54 14.88
N ARG A 267 11.82 2.89 15.69
CA ARG A 267 13.23 2.59 15.41
C ARG A 267 13.47 1.09 15.26
N ALA A 268 12.91 0.27 16.15
CA ALA A 268 13.05 -1.18 16.08
C ALA A 268 12.34 -1.81 14.87
N LEU A 269 11.22 -1.23 14.42
CA LEU A 269 10.53 -1.64 13.19
C LEU A 269 11.35 -1.29 11.94
N LEU A 270 11.91 -0.08 11.91
CA LEU A 270 12.52 0.50 10.71
C LEU A 270 13.99 0.09 10.52
N ALA A 271 14.72 -0.22 11.59
CA ALA A 271 16.15 -0.56 11.52
C ALA A 271 16.44 -1.64 10.46
N GLY A 272 17.27 -1.30 9.47
CA GLY A 272 17.69 -2.20 8.40
C GLY A 272 16.71 -2.37 7.23
N HIS A 273 15.62 -1.59 7.19
CA HIS A 273 14.59 -1.70 6.15
C HIS A 273 14.52 -0.49 5.21
N ASP A 274 15.49 0.43 5.25
CA ASP A 274 15.56 1.51 4.27
C ASP A 274 15.98 0.99 2.89
N LEU A 275 15.33 1.55 1.87
CA LEU A 275 15.73 1.43 0.48
C LEU A 275 15.87 2.82 -0.13
N PRO A 276 17.09 3.37 -0.19
CA PRO A 276 17.32 4.70 -0.76
C PRO A 276 16.88 4.80 -2.23
N VAL A 277 16.11 5.84 -2.54
CA VAL A 277 15.70 6.23 -3.89
C VAL A 277 16.44 7.52 -4.26
N PRO A 278 17.51 7.44 -5.08
CA PRO A 278 18.32 8.61 -5.39
C PRO A 278 17.53 9.72 -6.08
N LEU A 279 17.93 10.97 -5.81
CA LEU A 279 17.32 12.15 -6.43
C LEU A 279 17.50 12.14 -7.94
N ALA A 280 18.70 11.86 -8.42
CA ALA A 280 19.04 11.87 -9.83
C ALA A 280 19.12 10.46 -10.42
N PHE A 281 18.82 10.36 -11.70
CA PHE A 281 19.06 9.17 -12.51
C PHE A 281 20.57 8.99 -12.70
N SER A 282 21.06 7.76 -12.52
CA SER A 282 22.45 7.41 -12.83
C SER A 282 22.68 7.46 -14.34
N GLU A 283 23.94 7.42 -14.80
CA GLU A 283 24.21 7.29 -16.24
C GLU A 283 23.59 6.03 -16.85
N THR A 284 23.52 4.94 -16.08
CA THR A 284 22.88 3.70 -16.52
C THR A 284 21.37 3.87 -16.64
N ASP A 285 20.74 4.55 -15.66
CA ASP A 285 19.32 4.88 -15.69
C ASP A 285 19.00 5.79 -16.91
N LEU A 286 19.85 6.78 -17.20
CA LEU A 286 19.69 7.69 -18.34
C LEU A 286 19.83 6.96 -19.69
N ARG A 287 20.76 6.00 -19.80
CA ARG A 287 20.84 5.12 -20.98
C ARG A 287 19.59 4.26 -21.14
N ALA A 288 19.01 3.77 -20.04
CA ALA A 288 17.75 3.04 -20.07
C ALA A 288 16.58 3.93 -20.49
N LEU A 289 16.49 5.15 -19.93
CA LEU A 289 15.51 6.17 -20.32
C LEU A 289 15.59 6.48 -21.82
N ALA A 290 16.79 6.71 -22.36
CA ALA A 290 16.97 7.04 -23.77
C ALA A 290 16.45 5.95 -24.71
N ARG A 291 16.61 4.66 -24.34
CA ARG A 291 16.06 3.54 -25.12
C ARG A 291 14.52 3.51 -25.14
N ARG A 292 13.88 4.02 -24.07
CA ARG A 292 12.43 4.00 -23.89
C ARG A 292 11.74 5.32 -24.20
N ALA A 293 12.50 6.39 -24.43
CA ALA A 293 11.98 7.73 -24.68
C ALA A 293 10.98 7.77 -25.86
N GLY A 294 11.19 6.95 -26.89
CA GLY A 294 10.28 6.83 -28.02
C GLY A 294 8.94 6.14 -27.72
N GLU A 295 8.80 5.48 -26.57
CA GLU A 295 7.55 4.80 -26.15
C GLU A 295 6.53 5.78 -25.55
N ASP A 296 6.98 6.93 -25.02
CA ASP A 296 6.13 7.89 -24.33
C ASP A 296 6.61 9.34 -24.55
N PRO A 297 5.79 10.23 -25.13
CA PRO A 297 6.18 11.61 -25.38
C PRO A 297 6.53 12.38 -24.10
N ARG A 298 5.95 12.02 -22.94
CA ARG A 298 6.30 12.62 -21.65
C ARG A 298 7.73 12.25 -21.25
N LEU A 299 8.14 11.00 -21.49
CA LEU A 299 9.52 10.57 -21.25
C LEU A 299 10.51 11.25 -22.18
N ALA A 300 10.22 11.33 -23.49
CA ALA A 300 11.06 12.05 -24.44
C ALA A 300 11.22 13.52 -24.04
N TYR A 301 10.12 14.16 -23.65
CA TYR A 301 10.13 15.54 -23.22
C TYR A 301 10.96 15.75 -21.94
N ALA A 302 10.78 14.91 -20.93
CA ALA A 302 11.58 14.96 -19.71
C ALA A 302 13.07 14.67 -19.98
N ALA A 303 13.40 13.70 -20.84
CA ALA A 303 14.78 13.38 -21.20
C ALA A 303 15.50 14.58 -21.86
N ALA A 304 14.77 15.41 -22.61
CA ALA A 304 15.34 16.58 -23.29
C ALA A 304 15.47 17.83 -22.40
N HIS A 305 14.65 17.97 -21.35
CA HIS A 305 14.52 19.22 -20.58
C HIS A 305 14.87 19.10 -19.10
N ALA A 306 14.93 17.89 -18.55
CA ALA A 306 15.28 17.71 -17.15
C ALA A 306 16.78 17.96 -16.95
N GLU A 307 17.11 18.76 -15.93
CA GLU A 307 18.48 19.08 -15.56
C GLU A 307 19.00 18.10 -14.50
N ASN A 308 20.31 17.86 -14.49
CA ASN A 308 21.01 17.08 -13.45
C ASN A 308 20.41 15.68 -13.20
N GLY A 309 19.79 15.06 -14.21
CA GLY A 309 19.16 13.75 -14.10
C GLY A 309 17.89 13.71 -13.24
N ALA A 310 17.26 14.85 -12.94
CA ALA A 310 16.04 14.95 -12.13
C ALA A 310 14.77 14.64 -12.94
N ILE A 311 14.74 13.47 -13.60
CA ILE A 311 13.69 13.08 -14.56
C ILE A 311 12.32 12.95 -13.88
N THR A 312 12.25 12.27 -12.75
CA THR A 312 10.99 12.01 -12.04
C THR A 312 10.41 13.28 -11.45
N GLN A 313 11.25 14.19 -10.94
CA GLN A 313 10.85 15.50 -10.45
C GLN A 313 10.32 16.38 -11.57
N TYR A 314 10.98 16.34 -12.73
CA TYR A 314 10.51 17.07 -13.91
C TYR A 314 9.12 16.57 -14.35
N LEU A 315 8.94 15.25 -14.42
CA LEU A 315 7.66 14.63 -14.77
C LEU A 315 6.58 14.95 -13.74
N ALA A 316 6.85 14.84 -12.44
CA ALA A 316 5.85 15.04 -11.38
C ALA A 316 5.62 16.51 -11.01
N GLY A 317 6.55 17.40 -11.32
CA GLY A 317 6.52 18.80 -10.88
C GLY A 317 5.54 19.66 -11.68
N ALA A 318 5.33 19.37 -12.96
CA ALA A 318 4.52 20.23 -13.83
C ALA A 318 3.05 20.40 -13.37
N PRO A 319 2.32 19.36 -12.93
CA PRO A 319 0.97 19.55 -12.38
C PRO A 319 0.92 20.51 -11.20
N ALA A 320 1.87 20.38 -10.24
CA ALA A 320 1.95 21.26 -9.08
C ALA A 320 2.31 22.71 -9.47
N LEU A 321 3.21 22.90 -10.44
CA LEU A 321 3.56 24.22 -10.96
C LEU A 321 2.40 24.88 -11.71
N LEU A 322 1.64 24.12 -12.49
CA LEU A 322 0.45 24.60 -13.20
C LEU A 322 -0.66 25.00 -12.22
N GLU A 323 -0.89 24.20 -11.19
CA GLU A 323 -1.88 24.53 -10.16
C GLU A 323 -1.48 25.80 -9.40
N ARG A 324 -0.20 25.91 -9.02
CA ARG A 324 0.34 27.12 -8.38
C ARG A 324 0.21 28.34 -9.27
N TYR A 325 0.40 28.21 -10.59
CA TYR A 325 0.19 29.29 -11.55
C TYR A 325 -1.29 29.68 -11.67
N ARG A 326 -2.19 28.69 -11.76
CA ARG A 326 -3.65 28.92 -11.88
C ARG A 326 -4.26 29.58 -10.65
N THR A 327 -3.77 29.24 -9.46
CA THR A 327 -4.26 29.75 -8.17
C THR A 327 -3.43 30.91 -7.63
N ALA A 328 -2.41 31.38 -8.37
CA ALA A 328 -1.60 32.51 -7.96
C ALA A 328 -2.43 33.80 -7.86
N PRO A 329 -2.15 34.67 -6.87
CA PRO A 329 -2.67 36.03 -6.88
C PRO A 329 -2.29 36.75 -8.18
N ASP A 330 -3.16 37.65 -8.66
CA ASP A 330 -3.03 38.29 -9.99
C ASP A 330 -1.63 38.88 -10.25
N GLY A 331 -1.05 39.55 -9.25
CA GLY A 331 0.31 40.10 -9.37
C GLY A 331 1.40 39.05 -9.56
N ALA A 332 1.31 37.92 -8.87
CA ALA A 332 2.25 36.82 -9.04
C ALA A 332 2.06 36.14 -10.40
N ARG A 333 0.80 35.98 -10.84
CA ARG A 333 0.48 35.44 -12.17
C ARG A 333 1.02 36.31 -13.29
N ALA A 334 0.82 37.63 -13.19
CA ALA A 334 1.33 38.62 -14.13
C ALA A 334 2.87 38.61 -14.25
N LEU A 335 3.60 38.45 -13.14
CA LEU A 335 5.05 38.29 -13.15
C LEU A 335 5.49 37.02 -13.90
N VAL A 336 4.77 35.91 -13.69
CA VAL A 336 5.06 34.63 -14.36
C VAL A 336 4.78 34.73 -15.86
N GLU A 337 3.67 35.36 -16.27
CA GLU A 337 3.34 35.57 -17.69
C GLU A 337 4.37 36.47 -18.39
N ALA A 338 4.73 37.59 -17.76
CA ALA A 338 5.79 38.46 -18.25
C ALA A 338 7.12 37.71 -18.41
N ALA A 339 7.48 36.85 -17.45
CA ALA A 339 8.67 36.02 -17.54
C ALA A 339 8.57 34.98 -18.68
N MET A 340 7.41 34.34 -18.85
CA MET A 340 7.17 33.39 -19.95
C MET A 340 7.35 34.05 -21.31
N ASP A 341 6.78 35.23 -21.51
CA ASP A 341 6.88 35.96 -22.78
C ASP A 341 8.29 36.51 -23.02
N ALA A 342 8.98 37.00 -22.00
CA ALA A 342 10.39 37.37 -22.12
C ALA A 342 11.24 36.16 -22.57
N ARG A 343 11.01 34.97 -22.00
CA ARG A 343 11.70 33.73 -22.41
C ARG A 343 11.36 33.35 -23.86
N ARG A 344 10.10 33.46 -24.28
CA ARG A 344 9.66 33.22 -25.67
C ARG A 344 10.31 34.18 -26.68
N LEU A 345 10.57 35.42 -26.25
CA LEU A 345 11.26 36.44 -27.05
C LEU A 345 12.79 36.29 -27.06
N GLY A 346 13.32 35.23 -26.46
CA GLY A 346 14.75 34.89 -26.52
C GLY A 346 15.59 35.40 -25.35
N HIS A 347 14.99 35.97 -24.30
CA HIS A 347 15.74 36.33 -23.10
C HIS A 347 16.23 35.07 -22.35
N GLY A 348 17.37 35.19 -21.65
CA GLY A 348 17.91 34.15 -20.77
C GLY A 348 17.04 33.86 -19.52
N PRO A 349 17.35 32.80 -18.73
CA PRO A 349 16.59 32.45 -17.54
C PRO A 349 16.76 33.46 -16.39
N ALA A 350 17.89 34.17 -16.35
CA ALA A 350 18.13 35.24 -15.39
C ALA A 350 17.51 36.56 -15.90
N LEU A 351 16.24 36.78 -15.55
CA LEU A 351 15.51 37.99 -15.91
C LEU A 351 15.68 39.07 -14.83
N PRO A 352 16.07 40.32 -15.18
CA PRO A 352 16.15 41.41 -14.21
C PRO A 352 14.80 41.71 -13.56
N LEU A 353 14.77 41.95 -12.25
CA LEU A 353 13.54 42.26 -11.53
C LEU A 353 12.82 43.48 -12.13
N ALA A 354 13.56 44.56 -12.44
CA ALA A 354 12.98 45.76 -13.04
C ALA A 354 12.31 45.51 -14.40
N LEU A 355 12.80 44.55 -15.18
CA LEU A 355 12.16 44.14 -16.43
C LEU A 355 10.82 43.46 -16.15
N LEU A 356 10.81 42.52 -15.20
CA LEU A 356 9.60 41.79 -14.80
C LEU A 356 8.55 42.73 -14.20
N GLU A 357 8.95 43.64 -13.32
CA GLU A 357 8.06 44.64 -12.71
C GLU A 357 7.40 45.55 -13.76
N SER A 358 8.19 46.05 -14.71
CA SER A 358 7.70 46.91 -15.79
C SER A 358 6.75 46.15 -16.73
N ALA A 359 7.10 44.91 -17.11
CA ALA A 359 6.29 44.10 -18.02
C ALA A 359 5.01 43.55 -17.36
N ALA A 360 5.07 43.15 -16.09
CA ALA A 360 3.93 42.55 -15.38
C ALA A 360 2.71 43.48 -15.32
N ALA A 361 2.91 44.81 -15.30
CA ALA A 361 1.82 45.77 -15.31
C ALA A 361 0.88 45.59 -16.53
N GLY A 362 1.41 45.14 -17.68
CA GLY A 362 0.61 44.88 -18.88
C GLY A 362 -0.27 43.63 -18.81
N TYR A 363 -0.08 42.78 -17.80
CA TYR A 363 -0.86 41.56 -17.56
C TYR A 363 -1.85 41.73 -16.39
N LEU A 364 -1.81 42.87 -15.69
CA LEU A 364 -2.77 43.20 -14.64
C LEU A 364 -4.05 43.77 -15.27
N GLY A 365 -5.17 43.08 -15.06
CA GLY A 365 -6.49 43.55 -15.52
C GLY A 365 -7.04 42.85 -16.78
N ASN A 366 -6.43 41.75 -17.21
CA ASN A 366 -7.05 40.78 -18.11
C ASN A 366 -7.75 39.66 -17.34
#